data_AF-A0A7S2AW66-F1
#
_entry.id   AF-A0A7S2AW66-F1
#
_cell.length_a   1.000
_cell.length_b   1.000
_cell.length_c   1.000
_cell.angle_alpha   90.00
_cell.angle_beta   90.00
_cell.angle_gamma   90.00
#
_symmetry.space_group_name_H-M   'P 1'
#
loop_
_entity.id
_entity.type
_entity.pdbx_description
1 polymer ?
#
loop_
_entity_poly.entity_id
_entity_poly.type
_entity_poly.pdbx_seq_one_letter_code
_entity_poly.pdbx_strand_id
1 'polypeptide(L)'
;MERLARIAKHVNADGGVAPVPLSPARTAAASPIIASLKSKIGALAKERSALKAELLKNGEAKVQEVTVEMAINGSRSIKTMVTETSDLDANDGIFYRGR
;
A
#
# COMPACT_ATOMS: atom_id res chain seq x y z
N MET A 1 -13.29 33.94 -16.76
CA MET A 1 -12.04 34.22 -16.02
C MET A 1 -12.28 34.48 -14.52
N GLU A 2 -13.34 35.18 -14.11
CA GLU A 2 -13.59 35.50 -12.68
C GLU A 2 -13.93 34.31 -11.75
N ARG A 3 -14.60 33.26 -12.24
CA ARG A 3 -14.97 32.09 -11.41
C ARG A 3 -13.76 31.31 -10.87
N LEU A 4 -12.68 31.23 -11.63
CA LEU A 4 -11.46 30.51 -11.23
C LEU A 4 -10.70 31.26 -10.12
N ALA A 5 -10.68 32.59 -10.17
CA ALA A 5 -10.07 33.42 -9.13
C ALA A 5 -10.81 33.34 -7.78
N ARG A 6 -12.13 33.09 -7.80
CA ARG A 6 -12.96 32.95 -6.60
C ARG A 6 -12.70 31.62 -5.88
N ILE A 7 -12.46 30.55 -6.64
CA ILE A 7 -12.13 29.21 -6.11
C ILE A 7 -10.74 29.23 -5.44
N ALA A 8 -9.75 29.89 -6.06
CA ALA A 8 -8.40 30.00 -5.51
C ALA A 8 -8.34 30.71 -4.13
N LYS A 9 -9.25 31.66 -3.87
CA LYS A 9 -9.35 32.35 -2.57
C LYS A 9 -9.97 31.48 -1.46
N HIS A 10 -10.79 30.49 -1.79
CA HIS A 10 -11.39 29.59 -0.80
C HIS A 10 -10.49 28.41 -0.45
N VAL A 11 -9.54 28.03 -1.34
CA VAL A 11 -8.60 26.93 -1.10
C VAL A 11 -7.43 27.33 -0.19
N ASN A 12 -7.08 28.63 -0.12
CA ASN A 12 -5.94 29.13 0.66
C ASN A 12 -6.35 29.93 1.92
N ALA A 13 -7.56 29.72 2.43
CA ALA A 13 -8.04 30.39 3.64
C ALA A 13 -7.76 29.56 4.90
N ASP A 14 -6.53 29.04 5.06
CA ASP A 14 -6.05 28.59 6.36
C ASP A 14 -5.56 29.82 7.12
N GLY A 15 -6.53 30.45 7.80
CA GLY A 15 -6.32 31.59 8.66
C GLY A 15 -5.25 31.33 9.72
N GLY A 16 -4.49 32.38 10.02
CA GLY A 16 -3.48 32.41 11.07
C GLY A 16 -4.06 32.13 12.46
N VAL A 17 -4.07 30.86 12.83
CA VAL A 17 -4.15 30.44 14.22
C VAL A 17 -2.72 30.18 14.68
N ALA A 18 -2.28 30.91 15.71
CA ALA A 18 -0.98 30.69 16.34
C ALA A 18 -0.80 29.20 16.68
N PRO A 19 0.42 28.63 16.54
CA PRO A 19 0.63 27.23 16.87
C PRO A 19 0.36 27.03 18.35
N VAL A 20 -0.78 26.42 18.67
CA VAL A 20 -1.02 25.84 19.99
C VAL A 20 0.15 24.88 20.22
N PRO A 21 0.86 24.94 21.36
CA PRO A 21 1.93 23.99 21.64
C PRO A 21 1.28 22.60 21.74
N LEU A 22 1.30 21.88 20.63
CA LEU A 22 1.04 20.46 20.59
C LEU A 22 2.01 19.87 21.62
N SER A 23 1.43 19.27 22.67
CA SER A 23 2.15 18.45 23.65
C SER A 23 3.27 17.68 22.94
N PRO A 24 4.51 17.66 23.46
CA PRO A 24 5.66 17.17 22.69
C PRO A 24 5.33 15.78 22.18
N ALA A 25 5.07 15.69 20.87
CA ALA A 25 4.88 14.42 20.20
C ALA A 25 6.13 13.62 20.52
N ARG A 26 5.98 12.45 21.15
CA ARG A 26 7.08 11.50 21.24
C ARG A 26 7.50 11.23 19.81
N THR A 27 8.57 11.89 19.35
CA THR A 27 9.15 11.65 18.05
C THR A 27 9.76 10.26 18.12
N ALA A 28 8.98 9.25 17.74
CA ALA A 28 9.45 7.88 17.56
C ALA A 28 10.59 7.78 16.51
N ALA A 29 10.94 8.89 15.86
CA ALA A 29 11.88 8.97 14.75
C ALA A 29 13.32 8.56 15.10
N ALA A 30 13.73 8.54 16.38
CA ALA A 30 15.13 8.36 16.76
C ALA A 30 15.39 7.15 17.67
N SER A 31 14.54 6.12 17.67
CA SER A 31 14.92 4.88 18.38
C SER A 31 15.91 4.06 17.54
N PRO A 32 17.01 3.55 18.14
CA PRO A 32 18.00 2.73 17.42
C PRO A 32 17.38 1.45 16.82
N ILE A 33 16.29 0.97 17.42
CA ILE A 33 15.50 -0.17 16.96
C ILE A 33 14.83 0.12 15.60
N ILE A 34 14.24 1.30 15.43
CA ILE A 34 13.60 1.70 14.17
C ILE A 34 14.62 1.85 13.04
N ALA A 35 15.81 2.38 13.33
CA ALA A 35 16.89 2.48 12.34
C ALA A 35 17.34 1.09 11.84
N SER A 36 17.52 0.13 12.76
CA SER A 36 17.87 -1.25 12.43
C SER A 36 16.78 -1.96 11.60
N LEU A 37 15.51 -1.83 12.01
CA LEU A 37 14.38 -2.41 11.27
C LEU A 37 14.23 -1.82 9.87
N LYS A 38 14.33 -0.50 9.72
CA LYS A 38 14.26 0.16 8.41
C LYS A 38 15.37 -0.30 7.48
N SER A 39 16.60 -0.48 7.99
CA SER A 39 17.72 -0.99 7.21
C SER A 39 17.44 -2.40 6.67
N LYS A 40 16.97 -3.31 7.54
CA LYS A 40 16.62 -4.69 7.14
C LYS A 40 15.49 -4.73 6.12
N ILE A 41 14.42 -3.95 6.33
CA ILE A 41 13.29 -3.86 5.40
C ILE A 41 13.74 -3.28 4.06
N GLY A 42 14.60 -2.25 4.07
CA GLY A 42 15.09 -1.60 2.86
C GLY A 42 15.88 -2.54 1.93
N ALA A 43 16.66 -3.47 2.49
CA ALA A 43 17.34 -4.50 1.70
C ALA A 43 16.34 -5.47 1.05
N LEU A 44 15.40 -6.00 1.85
CA LEU A 44 14.40 -6.97 1.38
C LEU A 44 13.40 -6.37 0.37
N ALA A 45 13.05 -5.09 0.51
CA ALA A 45 12.13 -4.42 -0.40
C ALA A 45 12.68 -4.31 -1.84
N LYS A 46 14.01 -4.14 -1.98
CA LYS A 46 14.66 -4.12 -3.30
C LYS A 46 14.57 -5.48 -3.98
N GLU A 47 14.80 -6.56 -3.24
CA GLU A 47 14.67 -7.93 -3.74
C GLU A 47 13.25 -8.20 -4.24
N ARG A 48 12.22 -7.86 -3.45
CA ARG A 48 10.81 -8.02 -3.86
C ARG A 48 10.43 -7.21 -5.09
N SER A 49 11.00 -6.01 -5.23
CA SER A 49 10.75 -5.17 -6.42
C SER A 49 11.34 -5.79 -7.69
N ALA A 50 12.49 -6.45 -7.58
CA ALA A 50 13.09 -7.18 -8.70
C ALA A 50 12.25 -8.40 -9.10
N LEU A 51 11.78 -9.18 -8.12
CA LEU A 51 10.88 -10.33 -8.38
C LEU A 51 9.60 -9.91 -9.09
N LYS A 52 8.99 -8.79 -8.70
CA LYS A 52 7.82 -8.24 -9.41
C LYS A 52 8.14 -7.94 -10.88
N ALA A 53 9.30 -7.35 -11.16
CA ALA A 53 9.72 -7.05 -12.54
C ALA A 53 9.98 -8.34 -13.35
N GLU A 54 10.48 -9.39 -12.71
CA GLU A 54 10.66 -10.70 -13.34
C GLU A 54 9.34 -11.39 -13.66
N LEU A 55 8.37 -11.38 -12.73
CA LEU A 55 7.04 -11.96 -12.97
C LEU A 55 6.30 -11.28 -14.11
N LEU A 56 6.47 -9.96 -14.27
CA LEU A 56 5.88 -9.20 -15.37
C LEU A 56 6.42 -9.61 -16.75
N LYS A 57 7.59 -10.29 -16.83
CA LYS A 57 8.08 -10.85 -18.10
C LYS A 57 7.16 -11.93 -18.65
N ASN A 58 6.39 -12.59 -17.78
CA ASN A 58 5.40 -13.61 -18.15
C ASN A 58 3.99 -13.03 -18.33
N GLY A 59 3.86 -11.74 -18.65
CA GLY A 59 2.58 -11.02 -18.65
C GLY A 59 1.50 -11.58 -19.58
N GLU A 60 1.87 -12.35 -20.61
CA GLU A 60 0.90 -12.99 -21.53
C GLU A 60 0.42 -14.37 -21.06
N ALA A 61 1.01 -14.92 -20.00
CA ALA A 61 0.60 -16.20 -19.45
C ALA A 61 -0.80 -16.12 -18.84
N LYS A 62 -1.68 -17.02 -19.27
CA LYS A 62 -3.05 -17.12 -18.72
C LYS A 62 -2.99 -17.68 -17.30
N VAL A 63 -3.42 -16.88 -16.31
CA VAL A 63 -3.49 -17.30 -14.90
C VAL A 63 -4.85 -17.94 -14.56
N GLN A 64 -5.93 -17.43 -15.15
CA GLN A 64 -7.30 -17.86 -14.85
C GLN A 64 -8.25 -17.42 -15.98
N GLU A 65 -9.30 -18.20 -16.24
CA GLU A 65 -10.43 -17.78 -17.08
C GLU A 65 -11.47 -17.03 -16.26
N VAL A 66 -12.02 -15.95 -16.81
CA VAL A 66 -12.97 -15.07 -16.12
C VAL A 66 -14.34 -15.16 -16.80
N THR A 67 -15.37 -15.45 -16.01
CA THR A 67 -16.76 -15.42 -16.48
C THR A 67 -17.41 -14.06 -16.23
N VAL A 68 -18.51 -13.78 -16.94
CA VAL A 68 -19.26 -12.52 -16.80
C VAL A 68 -19.81 -12.34 -15.38
N GLU A 69 -20.26 -13.42 -14.74
CA GLU A 69 -20.77 -13.39 -13.37
C GLU A 69 -19.70 -12.93 -12.37
N MET A 70 -18.48 -13.46 -12.49
CA MET A 70 -17.36 -13.09 -11.60
C MET A 70 -17.01 -11.61 -11.73
N ALA A 71 -17.08 -11.07 -12.94
CA ALA A 71 -16.83 -9.66 -13.20
C ALA A 71 -17.93 -8.75 -12.62
N ILE A 72 -19.20 -9.13 -12.77
CA ILE A 72 -20.35 -8.35 -12.26
C ILE A 72 -20.40 -8.40 -10.72
N ASN A 73 -20.15 -9.56 -10.13
CA ASN A 73 -20.25 -9.78 -8.68
C ASN A 73 -18.97 -9.41 -7.93
N GLY A 74 -18.28 -8.34 -8.35
CA GLY A 74 -17.18 -7.74 -7.60
C GLY A 74 -15.90 -8.57 -7.60
N SER A 75 -15.55 -9.22 -8.71
CA SER A 75 -14.34 -10.06 -8.84
C SER A 75 -14.31 -11.26 -7.89
N ARG A 76 -15.47 -11.83 -7.59
CA ARG A 76 -15.57 -13.03 -6.75
C ARG A 76 -14.72 -14.15 -7.35
N SER A 77 -13.77 -14.64 -6.55
CA SER A 77 -12.84 -15.71 -6.93
C SER A 77 -11.92 -15.40 -8.12
N ILE A 78 -11.73 -14.13 -8.49
CA ILE A 78 -10.73 -13.72 -9.49
C ILE A 78 -9.41 -13.42 -8.77
N LYS A 79 -8.30 -13.99 -9.24
CA LYS A 79 -6.95 -13.66 -8.76
C LYS A 79 -6.48 -12.33 -9.35
N THR A 80 -6.57 -11.25 -8.56
CA THR A 80 -6.29 -9.87 -9.03
C THR A 80 -5.02 -9.25 -8.46
N MET A 81 -4.51 -9.74 -7.33
CA MET A 81 -3.39 -9.14 -6.61
C MET A 81 -2.41 -10.20 -6.10
N VAL A 82 -1.14 -9.83 -6.00
CA VAL A 82 -0.09 -10.61 -5.35
C VAL A 82 0.07 -10.13 -3.90
N THR A 83 -0.12 -11.03 -2.93
CA THR A 83 0.01 -10.75 -1.50
C THR A 83 1.05 -11.68 -0.87
N GLU A 84 2.22 -11.15 -0.50
CA GLU A 84 3.35 -11.98 -0.05
C GLU A 84 3.41 -12.19 1.47
N THR A 85 2.68 -11.38 2.23
CA THR A 85 2.80 -11.36 3.71
C THR A 85 2.11 -12.53 4.38
N SER A 86 1.04 -13.03 3.76
CA SER A 86 0.20 -14.06 4.32
C SER A 86 -0.50 -14.83 3.20
N ASP A 87 -0.74 -16.11 3.46
CA ASP A 87 -1.55 -16.98 2.62
C ASP A 87 -2.54 -17.75 3.48
N LEU A 88 -3.66 -18.15 2.90
CA LEU A 88 -4.70 -18.89 3.60
C LEU A 88 -4.65 -20.36 3.18
N ASP A 89 -4.20 -21.23 4.07
CA ASP A 89 -4.33 -22.67 3.91
C ASP A 89 -5.77 -23.10 4.20
N ALA A 90 -6.27 -24.05 3.40
CA ALA A 90 -7.64 -24.50 3.48
C ALA A 90 -7.94 -25.33 4.76
N ASN A 91 -6.92 -25.95 5.37
CA ASN A 91 -7.06 -26.81 6.55
C ASN A 91 -6.61 -26.09 7.82
N ASP A 92 -5.45 -25.46 7.78
CA ASP A 92 -4.77 -24.93 8.98
C ASP A 92 -5.02 -23.44 9.20
N GLY A 93 -5.61 -22.74 8.22
CA GLY A 93 -5.94 -21.33 8.30
C GLY A 93 -4.83 -20.41 7.81
N ILE A 94 -4.73 -19.21 8.40
CA ILE A 94 -3.84 -18.16 7.87
C ILE A 94 -2.39 -18.38 8.30
N PHE A 95 -1.49 -18.44 7.33
CA PHE A 95 -0.06 -18.46 7.57
C PHE A 95 0.57 -17.08 7.32
N TYR A 96 1.37 -16.62 8.27
CA TYR A 96 2.12 -15.36 8.17
C TYR A 96 3.55 -15.66 7.75
N ARG A 97 3.87 -15.37 6.48
CA ARG A 97 5.17 -15.69 5.86
C ARG A 97 5.55 -17.18 5.98
N GLY A 98 4.56 -18.07 5.85
CA GLY A 98 4.74 -19.53 5.84
C GLY A 98 4.78 -20.20 7.20
N ARG A 99 4.26 -19.56 8.25
CA ARG A 99 4.09 -20.12 9.60
C ARG A 99 2.73 -19.81 10.17
#